data_AF-A0AAW2K2B7-F1
#
_entry.id   AF-A0AAW2K2B7-F1
#
_cell.length_a   1.000
_cell.length_b   1.000
_cell.length_c   1.000
_cell.angle_alpha   90.00
_cell.angle_beta   90.00
_cell.angle_gamma   90.00
#
_symmetry.space_group_name_H-M   'P 1'
#
loop_
_entity.id
_entity.type
_entity.pdbx_description
1 polymer ?
#
loop_
_entity_poly.entity_id
_entity_poly.type
_entity_poly.pdbx_seq_one_letter_code
_entity_poly.pdbx_strand_id
1 'polypeptide(L)'
;MEYLQELVSANVVKFAEGIDALTIRFYCFPSEVVKLVQLKYLAFTYNGKLPASISKLWNLEYLIVRQYLNILSSGAHRPYLPKEIWDMRGLRHLQVMGSDLPDPSYDGALLPNLSTLLGISARSCTKEILGRIPRLKKLGIQIELALNVDEPLCCFDHLVSLHRLESLKCIIES
;
A
#
# COMPACT_ATOMS: atom_id res chain seq x y z
N MET A 1 -13.97 10.70 -22.63
CA MET A 1 -13.65 11.54 -21.46
C MET A 1 -14.80 11.51 -20.46
N GLU A 2 -16.06 11.78 -20.87
CA GLU A 2 -17.25 11.65 -19.97
C GLU A 2 -17.47 10.24 -19.41
N TYR A 3 -17.35 9.18 -20.23
CA TYR A 3 -17.51 7.78 -19.77
C TYR A 3 -16.57 7.38 -18.63
N LEU A 4 -15.33 7.89 -18.62
CA LEU A 4 -14.37 7.63 -17.53
C LEU A 4 -14.77 8.37 -16.26
N GLN A 5 -15.31 9.58 -16.40
CA GLN A 5 -15.80 10.37 -15.28
C GLN A 5 -17.03 9.72 -14.64
N GLU A 6 -17.95 9.19 -15.45
CA GLU A 6 -19.13 8.45 -14.99
C GLU A 6 -18.75 7.09 -14.38
N LEU A 7 -17.80 6.36 -14.97
CA LEU A 7 -17.24 5.12 -14.39
C LEU A 7 -16.48 5.38 -13.08
N VAL A 8 -15.76 6.48 -12.95
CA VAL A 8 -15.08 6.89 -11.70
C VAL A 8 -16.11 7.34 -10.65
N SER A 9 -17.20 7.98 -11.07
CA SER A 9 -18.28 8.39 -10.17
C SER A 9 -19.12 7.21 -9.68
N ALA A 10 -19.40 6.24 -10.55
CA ALA A 10 -20.23 5.08 -10.28
C ALA A 10 -19.47 3.92 -9.60
N ASN A 11 -18.16 3.81 -9.81
CA ASN A 11 -17.38 2.64 -9.40
C ASN A 11 -16.16 2.94 -8.51
N VAL A 12 -16.04 4.13 -7.92
CA VAL A 12 -15.18 4.32 -6.75
C VAL A 12 -15.93 3.73 -5.55
N VAL A 13 -15.76 2.41 -5.42
CA VAL A 13 -16.67 1.47 -4.74
C VAL A 13 -16.87 1.83 -3.26
N LYS A 14 -18.13 2.07 -2.90
CA LYS A 14 -18.70 1.90 -1.56
C LYS A 14 -18.54 0.43 -1.15
N PHE A 15 -17.80 0.16 -0.07
CA PHE A 15 -17.94 -1.09 0.67
C PHE A 15 -19.28 -1.06 1.42
N ALA A 16 -20.35 -1.47 0.73
CA ALA A 16 -21.52 -2.02 1.42
C ALA A 16 -21.31 -3.54 1.52
N GLU A 17 -21.64 -4.08 2.68
CA GLU A 17 -21.36 -5.44 3.14
C GLU A 17 -21.51 -6.51 2.04
N GLY A 18 -20.43 -7.25 1.78
CA GLY A 18 -20.49 -8.55 1.09
C GLY A 18 -20.26 -8.58 -0.42
N ILE A 19 -19.91 -7.48 -1.08
CA ILE A 19 -19.56 -7.50 -2.52
C ILE A 19 -18.05 -7.30 -2.69
N ASP A 20 -17.36 -8.34 -3.17
CA ASP A 20 -16.00 -8.23 -3.71
C ASP A 20 -16.02 -7.17 -4.81
N ALA A 21 -15.47 -6.00 -4.49
CA ALA A 21 -15.35 -4.89 -5.42
C ALA A 21 -14.56 -5.37 -6.65
N LEU A 22 -15.25 -5.53 -7.79
CA LEU A 22 -14.67 -5.73 -9.11
C LEU A 22 -13.53 -4.73 -9.26
N THR A 23 -12.30 -5.19 -9.10
CA THR A 23 -11.17 -4.28 -8.98
C THR A 23 -10.88 -3.73 -10.37
N ILE A 24 -11.34 -2.50 -10.62
CA ILE A 24 -11.18 -1.84 -11.93
C ILE A 24 -9.69 -1.74 -12.25
N ARG A 25 -9.36 -2.17 -13.47
CA ARG A 25 -8.01 -2.15 -14.00
C ARG A 25 -7.76 -0.83 -14.70
N PHE A 26 -6.74 -0.12 -14.23
CA PHE A 26 -6.27 1.10 -14.85
C PHE A 26 -4.93 0.86 -15.55
N TYR A 27 -4.82 1.27 -16.81
CA TYR A 27 -3.53 1.32 -17.52
C TYR A 27 -2.78 2.62 -17.22
N CYS A 28 -3.52 3.70 -16.98
CA CYS A 28 -3.03 4.99 -16.52
C CYS A 28 -3.74 5.36 -15.21
N PHE A 29 -3.05 6.04 -14.29
CA PHE A 29 -3.66 6.46 -13.03
C PHE A 29 -4.88 7.38 -13.30
N PRO A 30 -6.06 7.09 -12.73
CA PRO A 30 -7.25 7.91 -12.93
C PRO A 30 -7.16 9.21 -12.14
N SER A 31 -6.58 10.25 -12.74
CA SER A 31 -6.25 11.52 -12.08
C SER A 31 -7.46 12.23 -11.44
N GLU A 32 -8.66 11.97 -11.94
CA GLU A 32 -9.91 12.52 -11.45
C GLU A 32 -10.27 12.02 -10.06
N VAL A 33 -9.82 10.81 -9.69
CA VAL A 33 -10.05 10.23 -8.35
C VAL A 33 -9.52 11.15 -7.26
N VAL A 34 -8.39 11.85 -7.48
CA VAL A 34 -7.80 12.72 -6.45
C VAL A 34 -8.62 13.98 -6.18
N LYS A 35 -9.66 14.27 -6.97
CA LYS A 35 -10.63 15.35 -6.72
C LYS A 35 -11.69 14.94 -5.70
N LEU A 36 -11.85 13.65 -5.42
CA LEU A 36 -12.83 13.10 -4.49
C LEU A 36 -12.33 13.21 -3.05
N VAL A 37 -12.13 14.43 -2.54
CA VAL A 37 -11.51 14.69 -1.23
C VAL A 37 -12.28 14.14 -0.02
N GLN A 38 -13.56 13.78 -0.18
CA GLN A 38 -14.38 13.14 0.84
C GLN A 38 -14.27 11.61 0.85
N LEU A 39 -13.48 11.05 -0.08
CA LEU A 39 -13.33 9.61 -0.22
C LEU A 39 -12.61 9.01 0.99
N LYS A 40 -13.21 7.97 1.57
CA LYS A 40 -12.66 7.22 2.70
C LYS A 40 -12.05 5.88 2.31
N TYR A 41 -12.46 5.33 1.18
CA TYR A 41 -12.07 4.00 0.72
C TYR A 41 -11.70 4.06 -0.77
N LEU A 42 -10.52 3.57 -1.12
CA LEU A 42 -10.07 3.49 -2.50
C LEU A 42 -9.38 2.15 -2.72
N ALA A 43 -9.92 1.36 -3.64
CA ALA A 43 -9.37 0.09 -4.07
C ALA A 43 -9.31 0.02 -5.59
N PHE A 44 -8.15 -0.32 -6.17
CA PHE A 44 -7.97 -0.41 -7.62
C PHE A 44 -6.77 -1.27 -8.01
N THR A 45 -6.73 -1.69 -9.28
CA THR A 45 -5.60 -2.43 -9.86
C THR A 45 -4.82 -1.50 -10.77
N TYR A 46 -3.54 -1.29 -10.48
CA TYR A 46 -2.66 -0.42 -11.25
C TYR A 46 -1.21 -0.85 -11.15
N ASN A 47 -0.60 -1.12 -12.31
CA ASN A 47 0.79 -1.59 -12.39
C ASN A 47 1.80 -0.43 -12.53
N GLY A 48 1.33 0.82 -12.58
CA GLY A 48 2.21 2.00 -12.65
C GLY A 48 2.58 2.57 -11.28
N LYS A 49 3.42 3.60 -11.28
CA LYS A 49 3.76 4.37 -10.07
C LYS A 49 2.57 5.24 -9.68
N LEU A 50 2.11 5.13 -8.44
CA LEU A 50 1.13 6.07 -7.90
C LEU A 50 1.74 7.48 -7.90
N PRO A 51 1.01 8.49 -8.40
CA PRO A 51 1.48 9.86 -8.37
C PRO A 51 1.37 10.44 -6.95
N ALA A 52 2.25 11.41 -6.64
CA ALA A 52 2.22 12.19 -5.41
C ALA A 52 0.85 12.80 -5.11
N SER A 53 0.06 13.11 -6.14
CA SER A 53 -1.30 13.67 -6.01
C SER A 53 -2.27 12.78 -5.24
N ILE A 54 -1.98 11.50 -5.01
CA ILE A 54 -2.79 10.62 -4.16
C ILE A 54 -2.96 11.18 -2.75
N SER A 55 -1.97 11.90 -2.22
CA SER A 55 -2.01 12.50 -0.87
C SER A 55 -3.06 13.61 -0.74
N LYS A 56 -3.61 14.12 -1.85
CA LYS A 56 -4.74 15.06 -1.85
C LYS A 56 -6.02 14.42 -1.29
N LEU A 57 -6.10 13.09 -1.25
CA LEU A 57 -7.18 12.34 -0.59
C LEU A 57 -6.97 12.30 0.92
N TRP A 58 -6.97 13.47 1.56
CA TRP A 58 -6.64 13.62 2.98
C TRP A 58 -7.61 12.92 3.95
N ASN A 59 -8.85 12.63 3.52
CA ASN A 59 -9.84 11.85 4.27
C ASN A 59 -9.75 10.34 4.06
N LEU A 60 -8.81 9.85 3.24
CA LEU A 60 -8.75 8.45 2.91
C LEU A 60 -8.32 7.61 4.12
N GLU A 61 -9.16 6.64 4.47
CA GLU A 61 -8.93 5.72 5.58
C GLU A 61 -8.41 4.36 5.08
N TYR A 62 -8.80 3.94 3.88
CA TYR A 62 -8.42 2.65 3.28
C TYR A 62 -7.88 2.84 1.86
N LEU A 63 -6.65 2.40 1.64
CA LEU A 63 -6.02 2.36 0.32
C LEU A 63 -5.59 0.93 0.00
N ILE A 64 -6.15 0.36 -1.08
CA ILE A 64 -5.80 -0.96 -1.58
C ILE A 64 -5.35 -0.82 -3.04
N VAL A 65 -4.08 -1.09 -3.30
CA VAL A 65 -3.52 -1.08 -4.66
C VAL A 65 -3.06 -2.49 -5.01
N ARG A 66 -3.74 -3.10 -5.96
CA ARG A 66 -3.36 -4.42 -6.49
C ARG A 66 -2.49 -4.27 -7.73
N GLN A 67 -1.60 -5.22 -7.94
CA GLN A 67 -0.79 -5.34 -9.16
C GLN A 67 -1.02 -6.71 -9.81
N TYR A 68 -0.81 -6.77 -11.12
CA TYR A 68 -0.92 -8.02 -11.87
C TYR A 68 0.45 -8.69 -11.96
N LEU A 69 0.56 -9.90 -11.40
CA LEU A 69 1.81 -10.68 -11.32
C LEU A 69 2.41 -10.98 -12.70
N ASN A 70 1.59 -11.18 -13.74
CA ASN A 70 2.04 -11.68 -15.05
C ASN A 70 2.75 -10.62 -15.92
N ILE A 71 2.87 -9.36 -15.46
CA ILE A 71 3.53 -8.25 -16.19
C ILE A 71 4.83 -7.83 -15.49
N LEU A 72 5.06 -8.29 -14.25
CA LEU A 72 6.30 -8.03 -13.55
C LEU A 72 7.30 -9.11 -13.98
N SER A 73 8.21 -8.75 -14.89
CA SER A 73 9.45 -9.53 -15.04
C SER A 73 10.09 -9.67 -13.66
N SER A 74 10.26 -10.91 -13.22
CA SER A 74 11.01 -11.29 -12.01
C SER A 74 12.24 -10.40 -11.86
N GLY A 75 12.25 -9.55 -10.84
CA GLY A 75 13.33 -8.59 -10.58
C GLY A 75 12.99 -7.09 -10.73
N ALA A 76 11.84 -6.71 -11.26
CA ALA A 76 11.42 -5.30 -11.32
C ALA A 76 10.70 -4.84 -10.05
N HIS A 77 11.32 -5.06 -8.88
CA HIS A 77 10.90 -4.44 -7.64
C HIS A 77 11.09 -2.93 -7.74
N ARG A 78 9.99 -2.21 -7.98
CA ARG A 78 9.99 -0.75 -7.91
C ARG A 78 8.99 -0.30 -6.85
N PRO A 79 9.42 0.55 -5.90
CA PRO A 79 8.46 1.27 -5.08
C PRO A 79 7.55 2.04 -6.03
N TYR A 80 6.28 1.67 -6.02
CA TYR A 80 5.26 2.37 -6.78
C TYR A 80 4.47 3.32 -5.89
N LEU A 81 4.70 3.30 -4.58
CA LEU A 81 4.14 4.28 -3.66
C LEU A 81 4.96 5.58 -3.69
N PRO A 82 4.30 6.74 -3.76
CA PRO A 82 4.95 8.04 -3.64
C PRO A 82 5.34 8.33 -2.19
N LYS A 83 6.37 9.14 -1.95
CA LYS A 83 6.81 9.53 -0.60
C LYS A 83 5.70 10.24 0.19
N GLU A 84 4.82 10.93 -0.52
CA GLU A 84 3.65 11.64 0.00
C GLU A 84 2.61 10.71 0.65
N ILE A 85 2.77 9.38 0.55
CA ILE A 85 1.95 8.43 1.31
C ILE A 85 2.05 8.70 2.82
N TRP A 86 3.22 9.13 3.30
CA TRP A 86 3.47 9.46 4.71
C TRP A 86 2.68 10.68 5.20
N ASP A 87 2.17 11.51 4.29
CA ASP A 87 1.37 12.69 4.65
C ASP A 87 -0.12 12.33 4.87
N MET A 88 -0.53 11.11 4.50
CA MET A 88 -1.92 10.64 4.62
C MET A 88 -2.24 10.19 6.05
N ARG A 89 -2.24 11.12 7.00
CA ARG A 89 -2.42 10.86 8.44
C ARG A 89 -3.75 10.20 8.82
N GLY A 90 -4.76 10.31 7.97
CA GLY A 90 -6.07 9.65 8.14
C GLY A 90 -6.06 8.15 7.82
N LEU A 91 -5.01 7.66 7.15
CA LEU A 91 -4.93 6.30 6.65
C LEU A 91 -4.88 5.28 7.80
N ARG A 92 -5.79 4.30 7.76
CA ARG A 92 -5.95 3.23 8.76
C ARG A 92 -5.56 1.87 8.19
N HIS A 93 -5.71 1.70 6.89
CA HIS A 93 -5.43 0.47 6.16
C HIS A 93 -4.70 0.77 4.87
N LEU A 94 -3.53 0.17 4.69
CA LEU A 94 -2.76 0.20 3.45
C LEU A 94 -2.48 -1.23 3.01
N GLN A 95 -2.92 -1.57 1.80
CA GLN A 95 -2.61 -2.85 1.18
C GLN A 95 -1.99 -2.62 -0.20
N VAL A 96 -0.83 -3.23 -0.39
CA VAL A 96 -0.06 -3.23 -1.64
C VAL A 96 0.28 -4.67 -2.02
N MET A 97 1.00 -4.87 -3.13
CA MET A 97 1.50 -6.18 -3.55
C MET A 97 2.98 -6.08 -3.87
N GLY A 98 3.82 -6.66 -3.01
CA GLY A 98 5.28 -6.72 -3.16
C GLY A 98 6.01 -5.38 -3.18
N SER A 99 5.34 -4.27 -2.83
CA SER A 99 5.97 -2.94 -2.90
C SER A 99 6.93 -2.73 -1.75
N ASP A 100 8.07 -2.12 -2.05
CA ASP A 100 8.81 -1.40 -1.02
C ASP A 100 8.03 -0.14 -0.62
N LEU A 101 8.02 0.16 0.68
CA LEU A 101 7.60 1.45 1.20
C LEU A 101 8.68 2.49 0.88
N PRO A 102 8.30 3.71 0.49
CA PRO A 102 9.26 4.75 0.23
C PRO A 102 9.88 5.24 1.54
N ASP A 103 11.15 5.66 1.50
CA ASP A 103 11.80 6.25 2.67
C ASP A 103 11.03 7.48 3.16
N PRO A 104 10.81 7.61 4.49
CA PRO A 104 10.19 8.78 5.07
C PRO A 104 11.07 10.01 4.79
N SER A 105 10.55 10.99 4.05
CA SER A 105 11.35 12.10 3.50
C SER A 105 11.83 13.12 4.55
N TYR A 106 11.30 13.08 5.77
CA TYR A 106 11.58 14.02 6.85
C TYR A 106 11.10 13.48 8.21
N ASP A 107 11.52 14.09 9.30
CA ASP A 107 11.23 13.59 10.66
C ASP A 107 9.76 13.59 11.07
N GLY A 108 8.91 14.33 10.37
CA GLY A 108 7.46 14.37 10.60
C GLY A 108 6.65 13.39 9.75
N ALA A 109 7.30 12.66 8.83
CA ALA A 109 6.67 11.65 7.98
C ALA A 109 6.22 10.46 8.84
N LEU A 110 4.91 10.36 9.07
CA LEU A 110 4.33 9.43 10.04
C LEU A 110 2.92 9.03 9.61
N LEU A 111 2.60 7.75 9.77
CA LEU A 111 1.25 7.23 9.63
C LEU A 111 0.65 6.91 11.02
N PRO A 112 0.23 7.92 11.80
CA PRO A 112 -0.13 7.76 13.20
C PRO A 112 -1.37 6.91 13.43
N ASN A 113 -2.24 6.76 12.43
CA ASN A 113 -3.50 6.02 12.54
C ASN A 113 -3.50 4.69 11.80
N LEU A 114 -2.39 4.35 11.13
CA LEU A 114 -2.31 3.13 10.35
C LEU A 114 -2.25 1.93 11.30
N SER A 115 -3.25 1.05 11.13
CA SER A 115 -3.46 -0.12 11.96
C SER A 115 -3.23 -1.41 11.18
N THR A 116 -3.38 -1.37 9.86
CA THR A 116 -3.21 -2.52 8.97
C THR A 116 -2.30 -2.12 7.81
N LEU A 117 -1.23 -2.89 7.62
CA LEU A 117 -0.26 -2.74 6.54
C LEU A 117 -0.03 -4.12 5.92
N LEU A 118 -0.41 -4.32 4.67
CA LEU A 118 -0.40 -5.64 4.02
C LEU A 118 0.31 -5.62 2.67
N GLY A 119 0.99 -6.73 2.37
CA GLY A 119 1.62 -7.00 1.08
C GLY A 119 2.83 -6.11 0.78
N ILE A 120 3.51 -5.62 1.82
CA ILE A 120 4.79 -4.93 1.65
C ILE A 120 5.92 -5.95 1.44
N SER A 121 6.96 -5.55 0.75
CA SER A 121 8.20 -6.32 0.64
C SER A 121 8.90 -6.47 2.00
N ALA A 122 9.53 -7.62 2.23
CA ALA A 122 10.34 -7.88 3.42
C ALA A 122 11.44 -6.82 3.65
N ARG A 123 11.97 -6.20 2.58
CA ARG A 123 12.98 -5.15 2.66
C ARG A 123 12.49 -3.87 3.35
N SER A 124 11.17 -3.65 3.40
CA SER A 124 10.57 -2.49 4.07
C SER A 124 10.41 -2.65 5.58
N CYS A 125 10.70 -3.84 6.13
CA CYS A 125 10.60 -4.10 7.56
C CYS A 125 11.86 -3.61 8.30
N THR A 126 12.20 -2.33 8.14
CA THR A 126 13.32 -1.69 8.84
C THR A 126 12.82 -0.98 10.10
N LYS A 127 13.70 -0.81 11.09
CA LYS A 127 13.38 -0.04 12.32
C LYS A 127 12.89 1.38 12.01
N GLU A 128 13.46 2.01 10.99
CA GLU A 128 13.07 3.37 10.57
C GLU A 128 11.63 3.41 10.07
N ILE A 129 11.26 2.54 9.13
CA ILE A 129 9.91 2.49 8.55
C ILE A 129 8.89 2.08 9.61
N LEU A 130 9.16 1.01 10.36
CA LEU A 130 8.24 0.50 11.40
C LEU A 130 8.05 1.51 12.54
N GLY A 131 9.10 2.27 12.88
CA GLY A 131 9.03 3.37 13.85
C GLY A 131 8.09 4.49 13.41
N ARG A 132 7.80 4.63 12.10
CA ARG A 132 6.85 5.63 11.58
C ARG A 132 5.38 5.17 11.65
N ILE A 133 5.11 3.97 12.16
CA ILE A 133 3.77 3.35 12.17
C ILE A 133 3.43 2.83 13.58
N PRO A 134 3.30 3.72 14.58
CA PRO A 134 3.26 3.34 16.01
C PRO A 134 1.98 2.60 16.44
N ARG A 135 0.95 2.53 15.59
CA ARG A 135 -0.35 1.92 15.89
C ARG A 135 -0.61 0.63 15.11
N LEU A 136 0.40 0.08 14.47
CA LEU A 136 0.26 -1.10 13.64
C LEU A 136 -0.18 -2.33 14.44
N LYS A 137 -1.25 -2.98 13.99
CA LYS A 137 -1.83 -4.19 14.57
C LYS A 137 -1.75 -5.39 13.65
N LYS A 138 -1.85 -5.16 12.34
CA LYS A 138 -1.81 -6.23 11.32
C LYS A 138 -0.71 -5.93 10.32
N LEU A 139 0.24 -6.85 10.20
CA LEU A 139 1.35 -6.74 9.24
C LEU A 139 1.31 -7.92 8.27
N GLY A 140 1.38 -7.63 6.98
CA GLY A 140 1.47 -8.60 5.90
C GLY A 140 2.74 -8.38 5.09
N ILE A 141 3.65 -9.34 5.09
CA ILE A 141 4.95 -9.29 4.43
C ILE A 141 4.95 -10.26 3.24
N GLN A 142 5.47 -9.80 2.12
CA GLN A 142 5.76 -10.58 0.92
C GLN A 142 7.26 -10.81 0.83
N ILE A 143 7.65 -12.08 0.81
CA ILE A 143 9.03 -12.54 0.80
C ILE A 143 9.28 -13.14 -0.58
N GLU A 144 10.16 -12.53 -1.35
CA GLU A 144 10.66 -13.10 -2.61
C GLU A 144 11.87 -13.99 -2.29
N LEU A 145 11.81 -15.27 -2.66
CA LEU A 145 12.97 -16.15 -2.55
C LEU A 145 13.92 -15.87 -3.72
N ALA A 146 14.92 -15.03 -3.51
CA ALA A 146 16.01 -14.91 -4.47
C ALA A 146 16.78 -16.23 -4.49
N LEU A 147 16.90 -16.86 -5.67
CA LEU A 147 17.51 -18.18 -5.88
C LEU A 147 18.99 -18.30 -5.45
N ASN A 148 19.65 -17.23 -4.99
CA ASN A 148 21.11 -17.19 -4.83
C ASN A 148 21.64 -16.35 -3.65
N VAL A 149 20.94 -16.20 -2.53
CA VAL A 149 21.53 -15.49 -1.37
C VAL A 149 21.24 -16.20 -0.06
N ASP A 150 22.30 -16.68 0.59
CA ASP A 150 22.37 -17.11 2.00
C ASP A 150 22.14 -15.95 2.99
N GLU A 151 21.53 -14.84 2.56
CA GLU A 151 21.30 -13.68 3.42
C GLU A 151 20.05 -13.95 4.27
N PRO A 152 20.20 -14.04 5.61
CA PRO A 152 19.06 -14.21 6.48
C PRO A 152 18.05 -13.09 6.24
N LEU A 153 16.77 -13.42 6.27
CA LEU A 153 15.71 -12.42 6.28
C LEU A 153 15.76 -11.67 7.63
N CYS A 154 16.68 -10.71 7.79
CA CYS A 154 16.82 -9.88 8.99
C CYS A 154 15.59 -8.98 9.25
N CYS A 155 14.57 -9.02 8.37
CA CYS A 155 13.31 -8.30 8.51
C CYS A 155 12.56 -8.63 9.80
N PHE A 156 12.78 -9.80 10.38
CA PHE A 156 12.10 -10.25 11.59
C PHE A 156 12.63 -9.59 12.87
N ASP A 157 13.90 -9.20 12.91
CA ASP A 157 14.53 -8.60 14.11
C ASP A 157 13.88 -7.28 14.51
N HIS A 158 13.38 -6.54 13.51
CA HIS A 158 12.72 -5.26 13.73
C HIS A 158 11.24 -5.40 14.10
N LEU A 159 10.62 -6.57 13.92
CA LEU A 159 9.22 -6.79 14.31
C LEU A 159 9.01 -6.73 15.82
N VAL A 160 10.04 -6.98 16.61
CA VAL A 160 10.01 -6.86 18.08
C VAL A 160 9.65 -5.43 18.53
N SER A 161 9.91 -4.42 17.68
CA SER A 161 9.54 -3.02 17.95
C SER A 161 8.03 -2.73 17.83
N LEU A 162 7.26 -3.66 17.24
CA LEU A 162 5.82 -3.52 17.02
C LEU A 162 5.03 -4.06 18.22
N HIS A 163 5.05 -3.34 19.33
CA HIS A 163 4.41 -3.76 20.60
C HIS A 163 2.89 -3.97 20.54
N ARG A 164 2.23 -3.53 19.46
CA ARG A 164 0.77 -3.61 19.27
C ARG A 164 0.37 -4.62 18.19
N LEU A 165 1.32 -5.36 17.65
CA LEU A 165 1.07 -6.31 16.58
C LEU A 165 0.22 -7.48 17.11
N GLU A 166 -0.96 -7.65 16.53
CA GLU A 166 -1.93 -8.70 16.85
C GLU A 166 -1.91 -9.82 15.79
N SER A 167 -1.48 -9.50 14.55
CA SER A 167 -1.49 -10.45 13.44
C SER A 167 -0.30 -10.19 12.51
N LEU A 168 0.42 -11.27 12.20
CA LEU A 168 1.46 -11.31 11.16
C LEU A 168 1.05 -12.30 10.08
N LYS A 169 1.15 -11.89 8.81
CA LYS A 169 0.97 -12.76 7.64
C LYS A 169 2.23 -12.69 6.79
N CYS A 170 2.81 -13.85 6.48
CA CYS A 170 3.92 -13.95 5.55
C CYS A 170 3.44 -14.70 4.30
N ILE A 171 3.74 -14.14 3.13
CA ILE A 171 3.49 -14.76 1.83
C ILE A 171 4.85 -14.94 1.18
N ILE A 172 5.17 -16.17 0.79
CA ILE A 172 6.39 -16.49 0.06
C ILE A 172 6.03 -16.55 -1.42
N GLU A 173 6.69 -15.75 -2.24
CA GLU A 173 6.63 -15.85 -3.70
C GLU A 173 7.85 -16.60 -4.21
N SER A 174 7.58 -17.62 -5.04
CA SER A 174 8.53 -18.55 -5.66
C SER A 174 8.57 -18.35 -7.17
#